data_AF-A0A2V7C094-F1
#
_entry.id   AF-A0A2V7C094-F1
#
_cell.length_a   1.000
_cell.length_b   1.000
_cell.length_c   1.000
_cell.angle_alpha   90.00
_cell.angle_beta   90.00
_cell.angle_gamma   90.00
#
_symmetry.space_group_name_H-M   'P 1'
#
loop_
_entity.id
_entity.type
_entity.pdbx_description
1 polymer ?
#
loop_
_entity_poly.entity_id
_entity_poly.type
_entity_poly.pdbx_seq_one_letter_code
_entity_poly.pdbx_strand_id
1 'polypeptide(L)'
;MRALRVLALVLLLAAPVAASEWGRITPGETNQAAVRARYGAPTKETVQKVEGYDAVQWLYEGAQAPAGILRMTVDFGILAPAGYRKEIVRTFRLEPKHEIFNRKLVLDGWGPPARVGKEGDQEFFLYEEGLLVYFDKDGHGVVAMIFTPPQPPAAQTPPTRPSPQR
;
A
#
# COMPACT_ATOMS: atom_id res chain seq x y z
N MET A 1 44.29 -25.25 28.10
CA MET A 1 43.56 -24.07 27.58
C MET A 1 43.68 -24.02 26.06
N ARG A 2 42.64 -24.40 25.31
CA ARG A 2 42.51 -24.08 23.88
C ARG A 2 41.03 -23.80 23.63
N ALA A 3 40.71 -22.52 23.48
CA ALA A 3 39.37 -22.00 23.28
C ALA A 3 38.84 -22.47 21.91
N LEU A 4 37.70 -23.16 21.92
CA LEU A 4 36.97 -23.50 20.71
C LEU A 4 36.13 -22.27 20.33
N ARG A 5 36.49 -21.63 19.21
CA ARG A 5 35.79 -20.46 18.67
C ARG A 5 34.52 -20.89 17.91
N VAL A 6 33.50 -20.08 18.13
CA VAL A 6 32.11 -20.10 17.67
C VAL A 6 31.99 -20.00 16.15
N LEU A 7 30.94 -20.62 15.59
CA LEU A 7 30.19 -20.02 14.48
C LEU A 7 28.70 -20.38 14.58
N ALA A 8 27.93 -19.53 15.24
CA ALA A 8 26.46 -19.59 15.21
C ALA A 8 26.00 -18.88 13.93
N LEU A 9 25.54 -19.66 12.96
CA LEU A 9 24.96 -19.17 11.72
C LEU A 9 23.55 -18.63 12.01
N VAL A 10 23.39 -17.31 12.00
CA VAL A 10 22.07 -16.66 12.05
C VAL A 10 21.43 -16.81 10.67
N LEU A 11 20.51 -17.77 10.52
CA LEU A 11 19.61 -17.87 9.38
C LEU A 11 18.58 -16.74 9.47
N LEU A 12 18.79 -15.66 8.72
CA LEU A 12 17.72 -14.69 8.42
C LEU A 12 16.71 -15.37 7.49
N LEU A 13 15.56 -15.80 8.05
CA LEU A 13 14.39 -16.09 7.25
C LEU A 13 13.91 -14.79 6.59
N ALA A 14 14.18 -14.64 5.29
CA ALA A 14 13.49 -13.67 4.47
C ALA A 14 12.05 -14.16 4.29
N ALA A 15 11.15 -13.75 5.19
CA ALA A 15 9.73 -13.88 4.94
C ALA A 15 9.38 -13.00 3.73
N PRO A 16 8.56 -13.48 2.77
CA PRO A 16 8.06 -12.63 1.70
C PRO A 16 7.28 -11.48 2.36
N VAL A 17 7.77 -10.26 2.16
CA VAL A 17 7.04 -9.06 2.56
C VAL A 17 5.83 -8.99 1.64
N ALA A 18 4.63 -9.14 2.19
CA ALA A 18 3.40 -9.04 1.41
C ALA A 18 3.39 -7.69 0.69
N ALA A 19 2.84 -7.61 -0.52
CA ALA A 19 2.83 -6.33 -1.25
C ALA A 19 2.06 -5.23 -0.49
N SER A 20 1.11 -5.61 0.35
CA SER A 20 0.41 -4.73 1.29
C SER A 20 1.23 -4.23 2.47
N GLU A 21 2.35 -4.89 2.79
CA GLU A 21 3.20 -4.54 3.91
C GLU A 21 4.32 -3.61 3.44
N TRP A 22 4.14 -2.31 3.61
CA TRP A 22 5.22 -1.35 3.45
C TRP A 22 5.38 -0.51 4.72
N GLY A 23 6.62 -0.42 5.19
CA GLY A 23 6.94 0.26 6.44
C GLY A 23 6.27 -0.36 7.68
N ARG A 24 5.82 -1.61 7.62
CA ARG A 24 5.00 -2.30 8.64
C ARG A 24 3.65 -1.63 8.93
N ILE A 25 3.05 -0.98 7.93
CA ILE A 25 1.61 -0.73 7.92
C ILE A 25 0.97 -1.81 7.06
N THR A 26 0.03 -2.53 7.65
CA THR A 26 -0.85 -3.50 6.98
C THR A 26 -2.29 -2.99 7.06
N PRO A 27 -2.90 -2.55 5.94
CA PRO A 27 -4.30 -2.12 5.93
C PRO A 27 -5.23 -3.23 6.41
N GLY A 28 -6.25 -2.86 7.20
CA GLY A 28 -7.17 -3.80 7.86
C GLY A 28 -6.68 -4.33 9.22
N GLU A 29 -5.38 -4.19 9.53
CA GLU A 29 -4.79 -4.71 10.76
C GLU A 29 -4.15 -3.61 11.62
N THR A 30 -3.35 -2.74 11.00
CA THR A 30 -2.60 -1.70 11.72
C THR A 30 -3.54 -0.63 12.25
N ASN A 31 -3.33 -0.21 13.50
CA ASN A 31 -4.13 0.82 14.16
C ASN A 31 -3.39 2.17 14.27
N GLN A 32 -4.12 3.23 14.60
CA GLN A 32 -3.60 4.59 14.80
C GLN A 32 -2.41 4.66 15.76
N ALA A 33 -2.46 3.94 16.89
CA ALA A 33 -1.38 3.94 17.87
C ALA A 33 -0.07 3.38 17.29
N ALA A 34 -0.14 2.30 16.52
CA ALA A 34 1.02 1.70 15.85
C ALA A 34 1.62 2.62 14.77
N VAL A 35 0.78 3.30 13.98
CA VAL A 35 1.24 4.29 13.00
C VAL A 35 1.97 5.44 13.71
N ARG A 36 1.39 5.99 14.77
CA ARG A 36 1.97 7.10 15.53
C ARG A 36 3.24 6.72 16.27
N ALA A 37 3.32 5.51 16.81
CA ALA A 37 4.55 5.00 17.44
C ALA A 37 5.73 4.91 16.45
N ARG A 38 5.44 4.75 15.15
CA ARG A 38 6.43 4.58 14.11
C ARG A 38 6.84 5.88 13.43
N TYR A 39 5.87 6.69 13.04
CA TYR A 39 6.08 7.89 12.23
C TYR A 39 5.93 9.18 13.03
N GLY A 40 5.62 9.10 14.32
CA GLY A 40 5.32 10.26 15.14
C GLY A 40 3.98 10.89 14.81
N ALA A 41 3.83 12.16 15.18
CA ALA A 41 2.63 12.93 14.90
C ALA A 41 2.53 13.27 13.41
N PRO A 42 1.32 13.21 12.81
CA PRO A 42 1.12 13.68 11.45
C PRO A 42 1.32 15.20 11.36
N THR A 43 1.65 15.69 10.15
CA THR A 43 1.67 17.13 9.87
C THR A 43 0.27 17.73 9.84
N LYS A 44 -0.73 16.93 9.43
CA LYS A 44 -2.14 17.33 9.43
C LYS A 44 -3.04 16.14 9.74
N GLU A 45 -4.07 16.39 10.52
CA GLU A 45 -5.17 15.47 10.79
C GLU A 45 -6.47 16.08 10.26
N THR A 46 -7.25 15.29 9.52
CA THR A 46 -8.56 15.71 8.97
C THR A 46 -9.62 14.69 9.35
N VAL A 47 -10.70 15.16 9.99
CA VAL A 47 -11.90 14.34 10.23
C VAL A 47 -12.79 14.41 9.00
N GLN A 48 -13.29 13.27 8.55
CA GLN A 48 -14.13 13.16 7.36
C GLN A 48 -15.20 12.09 7.50
N LYS A 49 -16.23 12.15 6.66
CA LYS A 49 -17.24 11.10 6.56
C LYS A 49 -16.90 10.16 5.41
N VAL A 50 -16.75 8.87 5.70
CA VAL A 50 -16.53 7.82 4.72
C VAL A 50 -17.62 6.76 4.92
N GLU A 51 -18.39 6.47 3.88
CA GLU A 51 -19.50 5.49 3.93
C GLU A 51 -20.51 5.79 5.06
N GLY A 52 -20.68 7.07 5.41
CA GLY A 52 -21.54 7.52 6.51
C GLY A 52 -20.90 7.50 7.91
N TYR A 53 -19.71 6.92 8.06
CA TYR A 53 -18.99 6.84 9.34
C TYR A 53 -17.96 7.94 9.52
N ASP A 54 -17.68 8.33 10.77
CA ASP A 54 -16.61 9.26 11.11
C ASP A 54 -15.23 8.61 11.00
N ALA A 55 -14.50 9.00 9.96
CA ALA A 55 -13.15 8.58 9.66
C ALA A 55 -12.14 9.72 9.94
N VAL A 56 -10.87 9.35 10.01
CA VAL A 56 -9.76 10.30 10.15
C VAL A 56 -8.74 10.03 9.07
N GLN A 57 -8.19 11.08 8.49
CA GLN A 57 -7.05 11.03 7.59
C GLN A 57 -5.86 11.72 8.24
N TRP A 58 -4.71 11.06 8.21
CA TRP A 58 -3.42 11.62 8.61
C TRP A 58 -2.56 11.88 7.39
N LEU A 59 -1.90 13.03 7.41
CA LEU A 59 -0.95 13.45 6.40
C LEU A 59 0.43 13.58 7.02
N TYR A 60 1.45 13.07 6.32
CA TYR A 60 2.85 13.18 6.67
C TYR A 60 3.60 13.77 5.47
N GLU A 61 4.16 14.96 5.66
CA GLU A 61 4.88 15.72 4.63
C GLU A 61 6.17 16.34 5.20
N GLY A 62 7.07 16.78 4.33
CA GLY A 62 8.30 17.45 4.73
C GLY A 62 9.15 16.58 5.66
N ALA A 63 9.54 17.10 6.81
CA ALA A 63 10.40 16.38 7.76
C ALA A 63 9.72 15.18 8.44
N GLN A 64 8.39 15.07 8.41
CA GLN A 64 7.66 13.95 8.99
C GLN A 64 7.30 12.87 7.95
N ALA A 65 7.54 13.12 6.66
CA ALA A 65 7.40 12.09 5.65
C ALA A 65 8.53 11.05 5.78
N PRO A 66 8.26 9.76 5.49
CA PRO A 66 9.32 8.75 5.43
C PRO A 66 10.43 9.11 4.43
N ALA A 67 11.64 8.58 4.65
CA ALA A 67 12.76 8.82 3.75
C ALA A 67 12.41 8.39 2.30
N GLY A 68 12.74 9.25 1.33
CA GLY A 68 12.40 9.04 -0.08
C GLY A 68 10.93 9.32 -0.45
N ILE A 69 10.07 9.65 0.52
CA ILE A 69 8.66 9.95 0.29
C ILE A 69 8.44 11.48 0.36
N LEU A 70 7.70 12.02 -0.61
CA LEU A 70 7.24 13.42 -0.58
C LEU A 70 6.05 13.57 0.37
N ARG A 71 5.10 12.66 0.24
CA ARG A 71 3.84 12.66 0.98
C ARG A 71 3.40 11.24 1.30
N MET A 72 3.03 11.01 2.55
CA MET A 72 2.32 9.81 2.97
C MET A 72 0.96 10.21 3.56
N THR A 73 -0.10 9.61 3.04
CA THR A 73 -1.47 9.79 3.53
C THR A 73 -1.96 8.46 4.10
N VAL A 74 -2.51 8.47 5.30
CA VAL A 74 -3.06 7.29 5.97
C VAL A 74 -4.52 7.56 6.31
N ASP A 75 -5.43 6.77 5.74
CA ASP A 75 -6.86 6.84 6.00
C ASP A 75 -7.24 5.77 7.01
N PHE A 76 -7.96 6.17 8.05
CA PHE A 76 -8.49 5.28 9.09
C PHE A 76 -10.00 5.13 8.97
N GLY A 77 -10.52 4.04 9.50
CA GLY A 77 -11.95 3.77 9.54
C GLY A 77 -12.36 2.77 8.47
N ILE A 78 -12.40 1.51 8.86
CA ILE A 78 -12.79 0.40 7.99
C ILE A 78 -14.09 -0.24 8.47
N LEU A 79 -15.01 -0.49 7.55
CA LEU A 79 -16.21 -1.29 7.80
C LEU A 79 -15.88 -2.77 7.56
N ALA A 80 -15.82 -3.55 8.63
CA ALA A 80 -15.62 -4.99 8.57
C ALA A 80 -16.96 -5.72 8.81
N PRO A 81 -17.07 -7.04 8.51
CA PRO A 81 -18.27 -7.82 8.83
C PRO A 81 -18.69 -7.76 10.32
N ALA A 82 -17.72 -7.59 11.22
CA ALA A 82 -17.95 -7.44 12.66
C ALA A 82 -18.38 -6.02 13.09
N GLY A 83 -18.43 -5.06 12.16
CA GLY A 83 -18.78 -3.67 12.41
C GLY A 83 -17.69 -2.67 12.03
N TYR A 84 -17.99 -1.40 12.23
CA TYR A 84 -17.08 -0.29 11.92
C TYR A 84 -15.94 -0.19 12.94
N ARG A 85 -14.70 -0.07 12.45
CA ARG A 85 -13.49 0.06 13.26
C ARG A 85 -12.78 1.36 12.91
N LYS A 86 -13.02 2.40 13.72
CA LYS A 86 -12.54 3.78 13.49
C LYS A 86 -11.02 3.92 13.44
N GLU A 87 -10.29 3.17 14.26
CA GLU A 87 -8.85 3.38 14.46
C GLU A 87 -7.96 2.55 13.53
N ILE A 88 -8.55 1.71 12.68
CA ILE A 88 -7.81 0.80 11.82
C ILE A 88 -7.55 1.47 10.48
N VAL A 89 -6.33 1.29 9.97
CA VAL A 89 -5.94 1.75 8.64
C VAL A 89 -6.83 1.09 7.60
N ARG A 90 -7.58 1.91 6.87
CA ARG A 90 -8.39 1.51 5.72
C ARG A 90 -7.51 1.46 4.48
N THR A 91 -6.77 2.52 4.22
CA THR A 91 -5.87 2.66 3.09
C THR A 91 -4.68 3.52 3.50
N PHE A 92 -3.55 3.36 2.82
CA PHE A 92 -2.53 4.39 2.84
C PHE A 92 -1.89 4.57 1.47
N ARG A 93 -1.44 5.79 1.21
CA ARG A 93 -0.85 6.20 -0.06
C ARG A 93 0.52 6.80 0.19
N LEU A 94 1.48 6.39 -0.63
CA LEU A 94 2.80 6.97 -0.71
C LEU A 94 2.97 7.69 -2.04
N GLU A 95 3.47 8.89 -1.99
CA GLU A 95 3.93 9.64 -3.16
C GLU A 95 5.43 9.79 -3.03
N PRO A 96 6.21 8.94 -3.72
CA PRO A 96 7.66 8.98 -3.62
C PRO A 96 8.23 10.24 -4.29
N LYS A 97 9.44 10.62 -3.89
CA LYS A 97 10.24 11.57 -4.67
C LYS A 97 10.53 10.97 -6.05
N HIS A 98 10.78 11.83 -7.03
CA HIS A 98 11.18 11.39 -8.36
C HIS A 98 12.39 10.45 -8.27
N GLU A 99 12.44 9.46 -9.17
CA GLU A 99 13.52 8.46 -9.30
C GLU A 99 13.72 7.47 -8.13
N ILE A 100 12.99 7.62 -7.01
CA ILE A 100 13.11 6.67 -5.89
C ILE A 100 12.60 5.28 -6.26
N PHE A 101 11.47 5.23 -6.99
CA PHE A 101 10.92 4.01 -7.53
C PHE A 101 10.73 4.18 -9.04
N ASN A 102 11.26 3.22 -9.79
CA ASN A 102 11.00 3.04 -11.21
C ASN A 102 10.33 1.69 -11.43
N ARG A 103 9.80 1.49 -12.64
CA ARG A 103 9.14 0.23 -13.03
C ARG A 103 9.97 -1.02 -12.73
N LYS A 104 11.27 -0.99 -13.03
CA LYS A 104 12.15 -2.13 -12.79
C LYS A 104 12.23 -2.46 -11.29
N LEU A 105 12.45 -1.47 -10.44
CA LEU A 105 12.52 -1.66 -8.99
C LEU A 105 11.20 -2.20 -8.41
N VAL A 106 10.06 -1.77 -8.96
CA VAL A 106 8.75 -2.30 -8.58
C VAL A 106 8.65 -3.80 -8.92
N LEU A 107 9.00 -4.17 -10.15
CA LEU A 107 8.98 -5.58 -10.59
C LEU A 107 9.99 -6.44 -9.84
N ASP A 108 11.19 -5.92 -9.55
CA ASP A 108 12.21 -6.64 -8.80
C ASP A 108 11.80 -6.81 -7.32
N GLY A 109 11.09 -5.84 -6.75
CA GLY A 109 10.67 -5.85 -5.35
C GLY A 109 9.42 -6.68 -5.07
N TRP A 110 8.41 -6.57 -5.92
CA TRP A 110 7.08 -7.19 -5.73
C TRP A 110 6.76 -8.28 -6.75
N GLY A 111 7.62 -8.50 -7.73
CA GLY A 111 7.37 -9.45 -8.81
C GLY A 111 6.40 -8.91 -9.87
N PRO A 112 5.94 -9.80 -10.79
CA PRO A 112 4.99 -9.43 -11.82
C PRO A 112 3.63 -9.07 -11.21
N PRO A 113 2.96 -8.01 -11.71
CA PRO A 113 1.62 -7.68 -11.24
C PRO A 113 0.60 -8.70 -11.73
N ALA A 114 -0.48 -8.87 -10.96
CA ALA A 114 -1.61 -9.69 -11.36
C ALA A 114 -2.38 -9.05 -12.53
N ARG A 115 -2.40 -7.72 -12.59
CA ARG A 115 -3.01 -6.98 -13.70
C ARG A 115 -2.27 -5.67 -13.97
N VAL A 116 -2.23 -5.29 -15.24
CA VAL A 116 -1.85 -3.95 -15.68
C VAL A 116 -3.12 -3.23 -16.13
N GLY A 117 -3.35 -2.02 -15.61
CA GLY A 117 -4.50 -1.19 -15.93
C GLY A 117 -4.07 0.20 -16.39
N LYS A 118 -5.05 0.97 -16.88
CA LYS A 118 -4.87 2.39 -17.21
C LYS A 118 -6.00 3.20 -16.60
N GLU A 119 -5.65 4.36 -16.05
CA GLU A 119 -6.56 5.38 -15.56
C GLU A 119 -6.18 6.72 -16.20
N GLY A 120 -6.99 7.18 -17.15
CA GLY A 120 -6.60 8.26 -18.05
C GLY A 120 -5.33 7.90 -18.82
N ASP A 121 -4.31 8.77 -18.74
CA ASP A 121 -3.00 8.57 -19.37
C ASP A 121 -2.00 7.81 -18.47
N GLN A 122 -2.40 7.43 -17.26
CA GLN A 122 -1.52 6.76 -16.30
C GLN A 122 -1.71 5.25 -16.35
N GLU A 123 -0.62 4.53 -16.54
CA GLU A 123 -0.59 3.08 -16.33
C GLU A 123 -0.44 2.78 -14.85
N PHE A 124 -1.07 1.70 -14.38
CA PHE A 124 -0.84 1.19 -13.03
C PHE A 124 -0.74 -0.33 -13.00
N PHE A 125 0.01 -0.82 -12.02
CA PHE A 125 0.09 -2.23 -11.66
C PHE A 125 -0.83 -2.52 -10.49
N LEU A 126 -1.53 -3.66 -10.56
CA LEU A 126 -2.36 -4.19 -9.48
C LEU A 126 -1.78 -5.52 -8.99
N TYR A 127 -1.53 -5.59 -7.69
CA TYR A 127 -1.10 -6.79 -6.97
C TYR A 127 -2.26 -7.29 -6.09
N GLU A 128 -2.48 -8.61 -6.05
CA GLU A 128 -3.63 -9.22 -5.35
C GLU A 128 -3.60 -8.97 -3.84
N GLU A 129 -2.40 -8.78 -3.29
CA GLU A 129 -2.19 -8.48 -1.88
C GLU A 129 -2.63 -7.06 -1.49
N GLY A 130 -3.17 -6.27 -2.43
CA GLY A 130 -3.78 -4.97 -2.16
C GLY A 130 -2.89 -3.77 -2.49
N LEU A 131 -1.85 -3.95 -3.29
CA LEU A 131 -0.96 -2.87 -3.75
C LEU A 131 -1.33 -2.42 -5.17
N LEU A 132 -1.53 -1.11 -5.35
CA LEU A 132 -1.61 -0.44 -6.64
C LEU A 132 -0.39 0.46 -6.80
N VAL A 133 0.29 0.36 -7.95
CA VAL A 133 1.45 1.21 -8.27
C VAL A 133 1.15 1.99 -9.53
N TYR A 134 0.98 3.30 -9.40
CA TYR A 134 0.72 4.22 -10.51
C TYR A 134 2.03 4.79 -11.04
N PHE A 135 2.17 4.77 -12.36
CA PHE A 135 3.30 5.35 -13.07
C PHE A 135 2.97 6.75 -13.59
N ASP A 136 4.01 7.53 -13.86
CA ASP A 136 3.89 8.73 -14.66
C ASP A 136 3.37 8.41 -16.08
N LYS A 137 3.04 9.47 -16.83
CA LYS A 137 2.53 9.38 -18.21
C LYS A 137 3.49 8.66 -19.17
N ASP A 138 4.78 8.68 -18.86
CA ASP A 138 5.82 8.05 -19.68
C ASP A 138 6.03 6.57 -19.26
N GLY A 139 5.36 6.14 -18.18
CA GLY A 139 5.37 4.77 -17.69
C GLY A 139 6.66 4.36 -16.96
N HIS A 140 7.51 5.33 -16.58
CA HIS A 140 8.85 5.06 -16.09
C HIS A 140 8.98 5.21 -14.58
N GLY A 141 8.57 6.37 -14.04
CA GLY A 141 8.62 6.67 -12.62
C GLY A 141 7.32 6.32 -11.91
N VAL A 142 7.42 5.91 -10.65
CA VAL A 142 6.24 5.74 -9.78
C VAL A 142 5.84 7.09 -9.22
N VAL A 143 4.55 7.43 -9.34
CA VAL A 143 4.00 8.67 -8.77
C VAL A 143 3.08 8.42 -7.59
N ALA A 144 2.54 7.21 -7.45
CA ALA A 144 1.81 6.81 -6.26
C ALA A 144 1.87 5.30 -6.04
N MET A 145 1.94 4.92 -4.76
CA MET A 145 1.72 3.55 -4.30
C MET A 145 0.55 3.57 -3.33
N ILE A 146 -0.52 2.83 -3.61
CA ILE A 146 -1.72 2.78 -2.80
C ILE A 146 -1.86 1.38 -2.24
N PHE A 147 -1.93 1.31 -0.92
CA PHE A 147 -2.04 0.06 -0.17
C PHE A 147 -3.44 -0.01 0.42
N THR A 148 -4.12 -1.10 0.09
CA THR A 148 -5.47 -1.43 0.52
C THR A 148 -5.44 -2.82 1.18
N PRO A 149 -6.47 -3.22 1.92
CA PRO A 149 -6.59 -4.61 2.36
C PRO A 149 -6.64 -5.52 1.12
N PRO A 150 -6.19 -6.79 1.22
CA PRO A 150 -6.25 -7.72 0.09
C PRO A 150 -7.62 -7.68 -0.57
N GLN A 151 -7.63 -7.36 -1.86
CA GLN A 151 -8.88 -7.30 -2.62
C GLN A 151 -9.18 -8.72 -3.10
N PRO A 152 -10.41 -9.23 -2.92
CA PRO A 152 -10.77 -10.50 -3.54
C PRO A 152 -10.54 -10.39 -5.06
N PRO A 153 -10.08 -11.46 -5.73
CA PRO A 153 -9.84 -11.45 -7.17
C PRO A 153 -11.09 -10.93 -7.86
N ALA A 154 -10.96 -9.88 -8.67
CA ALA A 154 -12.08 -9.35 -9.43
C ALA A 154 -12.69 -10.50 -10.25
N ALA A 155 -13.94 -10.85 -9.96
CA ALA A 155 -14.65 -11.87 -10.73
C ALA A 155 -14.53 -11.50 -12.20
N GLN A 156 -13.97 -12.41 -13.00
CA GLN A 156 -13.88 -12.21 -14.45
C GLN A 156 -15.31 -12.01 -14.95
N THR A 157 -15.68 -10.80 -15.35
CA THR A 157 -16.93 -10.60 -16.06
C THR A 157 -16.82 -11.42 -17.35
N PRO A 158 -17.65 -12.46 -17.56
CA PRO A 158 -17.64 -13.18 -18.81
C PRO A 158 -17.93 -12.17 -19.93
N PRO A 159 -17.33 -12.32 -21.13
CA PRO A 159 -17.65 -11.44 -22.25
C PRO A 159 -19.16 -11.45 -22.47
N THR A 160 -19.78 -10.27 -22.38
CA THR A 160 -21.20 -10.08 -22.68
C THR A 160 -21.46 -10.62 -24.08
N ARG A 161 -22.13 -11.76 -24.17
CA ARG A 161 -22.56 -12.35 -25.43
C ARG A 161 -23.49 -11.31 -26.09
N PRO A 162 -23.26 -10.88 -27.35
CA PRO A 162 -24.12 -9.89 -27.97
C PRO A 162 -25.55 -10.43 -28.02
N SER A 163 -26.50 -9.63 -27.51
CA SER A 163 -27.93 -9.97 -27.55
C SER A 163 -28.36 -10.18 -29.00
N PRO A 164 -29.12 -11.24 -29.32
CA PRO A 164 -29.66 -11.41 -30.67
C PRO A 164 -30.63 -10.26 -30.97
N GLN A 165 -30.33 -9.48 -32.01
CA GLN A 165 -31.29 -8.52 -32.56
C GLN A 165 -32.52 -9.29 -33.04
N ARG A 166 -33.69 -8.81 -32.63
CA ARG A 166 -35.00 -9.32 -33.07
C ARG A 166 -35.66 -8.28 -33.95
#